data_AF-A0A2J8VVS8-F1
#
_entry.id   AF-A0A2J8VVS8-F1
#
_cell.length_a   1.000
_cell.length_b   1.000
_cell.length_c   1.000
_cell.angle_alpha   90.00
_cell.angle_beta   90.00
_cell.angle_gamma   90.00
#
_symmetry.space_group_name_H-M   'P 1'
#
loop_
_entity.id
_entity.type
_entity.pdbx_description
1 polymer ?
#
loop_
_entity_poly.entity_id
_entity_poly.type
_entity_poly.pdbx_seq_one_letter_code
_entity_poly.pdbx_strand_id
1 'polypeptide(L)'
;ALGGVIAFLLWGRHLFSFYSGDYVMDISDDSCPKPPEIANGYREHSIRYQCKNYYRLRTEGDGVYTLNNEKQWINKAVGDKLPECEA
;
A
#
# COMPACT_ATOMS: atom_id res chain seq x y z
N ALA A 1 10.07 -35.37 -30.27
CA ALA A 1 9.24 -35.00 -29.11
C ALA A 1 9.77 -33.71 -28.48
N LEU A 2 9.32 -32.54 -28.94
CA LEU A 2 9.71 -31.22 -28.39
C LEU A 2 8.60 -30.14 -28.57
N GLY A 3 7.41 -30.53 -29.02
CA GLY A 3 6.32 -29.59 -29.33
C GLY A 3 5.28 -29.37 -28.21
N GLY A 4 5.37 -30.10 -27.09
CA GLY A 4 4.33 -30.11 -26.05
C GLY A 4 4.57 -29.18 -24.86
N VAL A 5 5.77 -28.61 -24.71
CA VAL A 5 6.15 -27.87 -23.49
C VAL A 5 5.88 -26.37 -23.60
N ILE A 6 5.75 -25.83 -24.81
CA ILE A 6 5.64 -24.38 -25.02
C ILE A 6 4.19 -23.87 -24.81
N ALA A 7 3.17 -24.74 -24.93
CA ALA A 7 1.77 -24.33 -24.73
C ALA A 7 1.40 -24.06 -23.26
N PHE A 8 2.04 -24.75 -22.30
CA PHE A 8 1.74 -24.58 -20.88
C PHE A 8 2.28 -23.26 -20.28
N LEU A 9 3.32 -22.67 -20.87
CA LEU A 9 3.91 -21.42 -20.37
C LEU A 9 3.09 -20.17 -20.74
N LEU A 10 2.17 -20.28 -21.72
CA LEU A 10 1.35 -19.15 -22.18
C LEU A 10 -0.01 -19.04 -21.47
N TRP A 11 -0.51 -20.12 -20.84
CA TRP A 11 -1.71 -20.04 -20.00
C TRP A 11 -1.44 -19.64 -18.54
N GLY A 12 -0.21 -19.83 -18.05
CA GLY A 12 0.19 -19.43 -16.69
C GLY A 12 0.30 -17.92 -16.48
N ARG A 13 0.28 -17.10 -17.54
CA ARG A 13 0.34 -15.62 -17.43
C ARG A 13 -1.01 -14.94 -17.22
N HIS A 14 -2.13 -15.66 -17.26
CA HIS A 14 -3.46 -15.05 -17.05
C HIS A 14 -3.93 -15.04 -15.59
N LEU A 15 -3.19 -15.63 -14.66
CA LEU A 15 -3.60 -15.74 -13.25
C LEU A 15 -3.02 -14.65 -12.32
N PHE A 16 -2.23 -13.71 -12.84
CA PHE A 16 -1.66 -12.61 -12.06
C PHE A 16 -2.19 -11.25 -12.51
N SER A 17 -3.52 -11.08 -12.49
CA SER A 17 -4.14 -9.75 -12.66
C SER A 17 -5.39 -9.58 -11.78
N PHE A 18 -5.41 -10.20 -10.60
CA PHE A 18 -6.49 -10.10 -9.63
C PHE A 18 -5.94 -9.76 -8.24
N TYR A 19 -5.15 -8.70 -8.13
CA TYR A 19 -4.99 -7.96 -6.87
C TYR A 19 -4.73 -6.47 -7.17
N SER A 20 -5.36 -5.93 -8.22
CA SER A 20 -5.71 -4.50 -8.17
C SER A 20 -6.96 -4.40 -7.32
N GLY A 21 -6.76 -4.50 -6.00
CA GLY A 21 -7.78 -4.16 -5.03
C GLY A 21 -8.03 -2.66 -5.15
N ASP A 22 -8.90 -2.28 -6.07
CA ASP A 22 -9.65 -1.04 -6.02
C ASP A 22 -10.64 -1.16 -4.85
N TYR A 23 -10.11 -1.19 -3.63
CA TYR A 23 -10.88 -0.87 -2.45
C TYR A 23 -10.68 0.63 -2.25
N VAL A 24 -11.46 1.43 -3.00
CA VAL A 24 -11.93 2.69 -2.45
C VAL A 24 -12.73 2.30 -1.22
N MET A 25 -12.03 2.20 -0.10
CA MET A 25 -12.64 2.08 1.19
C MET A 25 -13.29 3.46 1.40
N ASP A 26 -14.57 3.52 1.05
CA ASP A 26 -15.52 4.52 1.55
C ASP A 26 -15.68 4.27 3.05
N ILE A 27 -14.57 4.41 3.79
CA ILE A 27 -14.59 4.56 5.23
C ILE A 27 -15.05 5.99 5.39
N SER A 28 -16.19 6.15 6.04
CA SER A 28 -16.65 7.43 6.55
C SER A 28 -15.45 8.22 7.09
N ASP A 29 -15.10 9.30 6.39
CA ASP A 29 -13.93 10.16 6.55
C ASP A 29 -13.98 10.99 7.86
N ASP A 30 -14.67 10.46 8.88
CA ASP A 30 -14.98 11.11 10.16
C ASP A 30 -13.88 10.90 11.22
N SER A 31 -12.88 10.04 10.97
CA SER A 31 -11.88 9.72 12.01
C SER A 31 -10.73 10.73 12.10
N CYS A 32 -10.44 11.45 11.00
CA CYS A 32 -9.32 12.39 10.92
C CYS A 32 -9.85 13.80 10.66
N PRO A 33 -9.97 14.65 11.70
CA PRO A 33 -10.43 16.02 11.49
C PRO A 33 -9.51 16.74 10.53
N LYS A 34 -10.10 17.38 9.50
CA LYS A 34 -9.34 18.14 8.51
C LYS A 34 -8.50 19.21 9.22
N PRO A 35 -7.18 19.24 9.03
CA PRO A 35 -6.33 20.24 9.66
C PRO A 35 -6.64 21.64 9.10
N PRO A 36 -6.42 22.71 9.89
CA PRO A 36 -6.66 24.07 9.46
C PRO A 36 -5.81 24.44 8.25
N GLU A 37 -6.35 25.32 7.41
CA GLU A 37 -5.63 25.85 6.25
C GLU A 37 -4.73 27.02 6.67
N ILE A 38 -3.57 27.14 6.03
CA ILE A 38 -2.62 28.24 6.26
C ILE A 38 -2.37 28.99 4.95
N ALA A 39 -2.21 30.31 5.04
CA ALA A 39 -1.94 31.14 3.87
C ALA A 39 -0.61 30.75 3.21
N ASN A 40 -0.63 30.53 1.88
CA ASN A 40 0.53 30.13 1.07
C ASN A 40 1.18 28.77 1.46
N GLY A 41 0.48 27.92 2.22
CA GLY A 41 0.95 26.58 2.54
C GLY A 41 0.23 25.48 1.75
N TYR A 42 0.84 24.30 1.73
CA TYR A 42 0.24 23.07 1.22
C TYR A 42 0.17 22.03 2.36
N ARG A 43 -0.66 21.00 2.16
CA ARG A 43 -0.80 19.88 3.09
C ARG A 43 -0.16 18.64 2.51
N GLU A 44 0.54 17.90 3.36
CA GLU A 44 0.99 16.54 3.08
C GLU A 44 0.26 15.60 4.05
N HIS A 45 -0.29 14.50 3.54
CA HIS A 45 -0.91 13.48 4.39
C HIS A 45 0.07 12.35 4.62
N SER A 46 0.25 11.98 5.90
CA SER A 46 1.09 10.85 6.28
C SER A 46 0.37 9.99 7.33
N ILE A 47 0.55 8.68 7.23
CA ILE A 47 0.13 7.73 8.27
C ILE A 47 1.35 6.97 8.78
N ARG A 48 1.25 6.48 10.02
CA ARG A 48 2.25 5.58 10.60
C ARG A 48 1.59 4.28 11.00
N TYR A 49 2.02 3.18 10.39
CA TYR A 49 1.60 1.85 10.83
C TYR A 49 2.15 1.56 12.22
N GLN A 50 1.28 1.07 13.08
CA GLN A 50 1.61 0.54 14.40
C GLN A 50 0.91 -0.79 14.56
N CYS A 51 1.56 -1.72 15.27
CA CYS A 51 0.97 -3.01 15.57
C CYS A 51 0.22 -2.97 16.91
N LYS A 52 -0.72 -3.89 17.07
CA LYS A 52 -1.41 -4.11 18.35
C LYS A 52 -0.42 -4.60 19.41
N ASN A 53 -0.86 -4.56 20.67
CA ASN A 53 -0.10 -5.13 21.78
C ASN A 53 0.35 -6.57 21.46
N TYR A 54 1.58 -6.89 21.84
CA TYR A 54 2.24 -8.19 21.62
C TYR A 54 2.65 -8.49 20.18
N TYR A 55 2.53 -7.53 19.25
CA TYR A 55 3.05 -7.68 17.89
C TYR A 55 4.12 -6.63 17.59
N ARG A 56 5.11 -7.00 16.80
CA ARG A 56 6.17 -6.13 16.29
C ARG A 56 5.94 -5.84 14.82
N LEU A 57 6.10 -4.57 14.46
CA LEU A 57 6.06 -4.13 13.06
C LEU A 57 7.30 -4.67 12.32
N ARG A 58 7.07 -5.42 11.25
CA ARG A 58 8.08 -5.96 10.35
C ARG A 58 8.03 -5.21 9.02
N THR A 59 9.09 -4.48 8.75
CA THR A 59 9.33 -3.79 7.49
C THR A 59 10.78 -3.34 7.42
N GLU A 60 11.28 -3.13 6.20
CA GLU A 60 12.59 -2.50 5.96
C GLU A 60 12.49 -0.96 6.02
N GLY A 61 11.27 -0.41 5.96
CA GLY A 61 11.01 1.02 6.09
C GLY A 61 10.77 1.47 7.54
N ASP A 62 10.45 2.75 7.70
CA ASP A 62 10.16 3.38 9.00
C ASP A 62 8.68 3.27 9.43
N GLY A 63 7.86 2.57 8.64
CA GLY A 63 6.42 2.41 8.84
C GLY A 63 5.58 3.65 8.51
N VAL A 64 6.19 4.73 8.01
CA VAL A 64 5.48 5.95 7.59
C VAL A 64 5.17 5.90 6.10
N TYR A 65 3.92 6.19 5.75
CA TYR A 65 3.50 6.27 4.36
C TYR A 65 2.91 7.65 4.10
N THR A 66 3.35 8.28 3.02
CA THR A 66 2.90 9.60 2.59
C THR A 66 2.02 9.44 1.35
N LEU A 67 0.92 10.18 1.29
CA LEU A 67 0.06 10.22 0.10
C LEU A 67 0.72 11.06 -1.00
N ASN A 68 1.03 10.45 -2.13
CA ASN A 68 1.60 11.15 -3.29
C ASN A 68 0.51 11.80 -4.17
N ASN A 69 0.94 12.49 -5.24
CA ASN A 69 0.03 13.17 -6.16
C ASN A 69 -0.81 12.19 -7.01
N GLU A 70 -0.31 10.95 -7.17
CA GLU A 70 -0.97 9.84 -7.83
C GLU A 70 -2.00 9.14 -6.92
N LYS A 71 -2.25 9.66 -5.71
CA LYS A 71 -3.16 9.12 -4.69
C LYS A 71 -2.75 7.72 -4.17
N GLN A 72 -1.45 7.48 -4.06
CA GLN A 72 -0.86 6.26 -3.52
C GLN A 72 -0.16 6.54 -2.20
N TRP A 73 -0.25 5.58 -1.26
CA TRP A 73 0.49 5.61 -0.01
C TRP A 73 1.87 5.00 -0.21
N ILE A 74 2.91 5.82 -0.09
CA ILE A 74 4.29 5.41 -0.39
C ILE A 74 5.18 5.59 0.83
N ASN A 75 5.93 4.54 1.17
CA ASN A 75 7.07 4.62 2.06
C ASN A 75 8.34 4.90 1.25
N LYS A 76 9.21 5.77 1.77
CA LYS A 76 10.44 6.19 1.08
C LYS A 76 11.43 5.05 0.83
N ALA A 77 11.43 4.00 1.65
CA ALA A 77 12.36 2.88 1.55
C ALA A 77 11.76 1.70 0.77
N VAL A 78 10.49 1.37 1.01
CA VAL A 78 9.87 0.13 0.48
C VAL A 78 8.80 0.37 -0.58
N GLY A 79 8.56 1.62 -0.99
CA GLY A 79 7.55 1.94 -2.00
C GLY A 79 6.13 1.74 -1.46
N ASP A 80 5.29 1.05 -2.23
CA ASP A 80 3.91 0.70 -1.89
C ASP A 80 3.79 -0.57 -1.04
N LYS A 81 4.90 -1.30 -0.81
CA LYS A 81 4.90 -2.54 -0.03
C LYS A 81 4.59 -2.26 1.45
N LEU A 82 3.42 -2.70 1.90
CA LEU A 82 2.96 -2.54 3.28
C LEU A 82 3.81 -3.32 4.31
N PRO A 83 3.83 -2.88 5.59
CA PRO A 83 4.47 -3.63 6.67
C PRO A 83 3.57 -4.77 7.17
N GLU A 84 4.17 -5.72 7.87
CA GLU A 84 3.46 -6.82 8.55
C GLU A 84 3.56 -6.65 10.07
N CYS A 85 2.65 -7.29 10.82
CA CYS A 85 2.73 -7.37 12.28
C CYS A 85 2.99 -8.81 12.68
N GLU A 86 4.16 -9.09 13.26
CA GLU A 86 4.62 -10.42 13.68
C GLU A 86 4.51 -10.56 15.21
N ALA A 87 4.04 -11.71 15.71
CA ALA A 87 3.89 -12.00 17.14
C ALA A 87 5.20 -12.48 17.78
#